data_AF-A0A6S7DUD0-F1
#
_entry.id   AF-A0A6S7DUD0-F1
#
_cell.length_a   1.000
_cell.length_b   1.000
_cell.length_c   1.000
_cell.angle_alpha   90.00
_cell.angle_beta   90.00
_cell.angle_gamma   90.00
#
_symmetry.space_group_name_H-M   'P 1'
#
loop_
_entity.id
_entity.type
_entity.pdbx_description
1 polymer ?
#
loop_
_entity_poly.entity_id
_entity_poly.type
_entity_poly.pdbx_seq_one_letter_code
_entity_poly.pdbx_strand_id
1 'polypeptide(L)'
;MIARHAPLPLALLVFSAAAWGQPGPAAPEACAAITVREGDPIPPDACAVNIVPRDLGVSGISFGEAPAWTPLDPKAMPGVFYDSTSIAPMSERPVVMAVTVAWFYAQPRVSETNGQPYGSVSQPIILNCSANTYTVTQTQHYAGNNATGALVESIPVAGIHNAPVARDPVQRKLRDVVCPTSGKSARK
;
A
#
# COMPACT_ATOMS: atom_id res chain seq x y z
N MET A 1 -52.08 -23.85 -36.13
CA MET A 1 -52.90 -22.62 -36.15
C MET A 1 -51.96 -21.44 -36.05
N ILE A 2 -51.96 -20.58 -37.06
CA ILE A 2 -51.17 -19.34 -37.12
C ILE A 2 -52.18 -18.22 -36.87
N ALA A 3 -51.98 -17.41 -35.83
CA ALA A 3 -52.71 -16.16 -35.65
C ALA A 3 -51.76 -15.00 -35.95
N ARG A 4 -51.81 -14.56 -37.21
CA ARG A 4 -51.30 -13.28 -37.69
C ARG A 4 -52.26 -12.19 -37.21
N HIS A 5 -51.78 -11.05 -36.72
CA HIS A 5 -52.39 -9.73 -36.97
C HIS A 5 -51.34 -8.63 -36.77
N ALA A 6 -51.06 -7.94 -37.88
CA ALA A 6 -50.47 -6.62 -38.02
C ALA A 6 -51.48 -5.81 -38.87
N PRO A 7 -51.27 -4.55 -39.33
CA PRO A 7 -50.49 -3.40 -38.85
C PRO A 7 -51.31 -2.06 -38.88
N LEU A 8 -50.66 -0.89 -38.68
CA LEU A 8 -51.00 0.49 -39.19
C LEU A 8 -52.10 1.33 -38.47
N PRO A 9 -52.21 2.69 -38.64
CA PRO A 9 -51.23 3.75 -38.98
C PRO A 9 -51.42 5.16 -38.28
N LEU A 10 -50.36 6.01 -38.39
CA LEU A 10 -50.27 7.49 -38.61
C LEU A 10 -51.20 8.54 -37.94
N ALA A 11 -50.59 9.57 -37.30
CA ALA A 11 -50.45 10.98 -37.79
C ALA A 11 -49.68 11.85 -36.74
N LEU A 12 -48.49 12.45 -36.98
CA LEU A 12 -48.14 13.71 -37.70
C LEU A 12 -48.91 14.94 -37.17
N LEU A 13 -48.35 16.01 -36.57
CA LEU A 13 -47.31 16.99 -37.02
C LEU A 13 -46.98 17.95 -35.82
N VAL A 14 -45.70 18.26 -35.48
CA VAL A 14 -44.91 19.51 -35.81
C VAL A 14 -45.02 20.63 -34.74
N PHE A 15 -44.04 21.47 -34.34
CA PHE A 15 -42.88 22.13 -34.99
C PHE A 15 -41.78 22.50 -33.94
N SER A 16 -40.53 22.53 -34.41
CA SER A 16 -39.42 23.46 -34.07
C SER A 16 -38.83 23.54 -32.66
N ALA A 17 -37.54 23.17 -32.54
CA ALA A 17 -36.45 24.15 -32.53
C ALA A 17 -35.09 23.43 -32.61
N ALA A 18 -34.27 23.84 -33.59
CA ALA A 18 -32.85 23.53 -33.60
C ALA A 18 -32.18 24.27 -32.44
N ALA A 19 -31.63 23.53 -31.49
CA ALA A 19 -30.58 24.04 -30.61
C ALA A 19 -29.43 23.06 -30.70
N TRP A 20 -28.42 23.47 -31.48
CA TRP A 20 -27.11 22.86 -31.46
C TRP A 20 -26.61 22.74 -30.02
N GLY A 21 -25.92 21.64 -29.73
CA GLY A 21 -25.36 21.35 -28.42
C GLY A 21 -24.59 22.54 -27.88
N GLN A 22 -25.08 23.08 -26.77
CA GLN A 22 -24.24 23.90 -25.91
C GLN A 22 -23.44 22.97 -25.02
N PRO A 23 -22.11 23.12 -24.93
CA PRO A 23 -21.37 22.51 -23.83
C PRO A 23 -21.99 23.05 -22.55
N GLY A 24 -22.52 22.15 -21.72
CA GLY A 24 -22.88 22.51 -20.36
C GLY A 24 -21.65 23.14 -19.68
N PRO A 25 -21.83 24.16 -18.82
CA PRO A 25 -20.71 24.74 -18.11
C PRO A 25 -19.95 23.60 -17.42
N ALA A 26 -18.66 23.51 -17.70
CA ALA A 26 -17.76 22.63 -16.98
C ALA A 26 -18.00 22.85 -15.48
N ALA A 27 -18.11 21.75 -14.73
CA ALA A 27 -18.10 21.83 -13.28
C ALA A 27 -16.93 22.72 -12.84
N PRO A 28 -17.13 23.62 -11.85
CA PRO A 28 -16.04 24.46 -11.38
C PRO A 28 -14.86 23.54 -11.04
N GLU A 29 -13.69 23.86 -11.62
CA GLU A 29 -12.46 23.07 -11.49
C GLU A 29 -12.32 22.57 -10.06
N ALA A 30 -12.46 21.25 -9.89
CA ALA A 30 -12.33 20.61 -8.59
C ALA A 30 -10.90 20.86 -8.13
N CYS A 31 -10.75 21.80 -7.23
CA CYS A 31 -9.44 22.25 -6.83
C CYS A 31 -8.66 21.09 -6.22
N ALA A 32 -7.49 20.82 -6.79
CA ALA A 32 -6.72 19.64 -6.44
C ALA A 32 -6.21 19.75 -5.01
N ALA A 33 -6.48 18.72 -4.21
CA ALA A 33 -5.79 18.52 -2.95
C ALA A 33 -4.38 17.96 -3.26
N ILE A 34 -3.34 18.65 -2.82
CA ILE A 34 -1.95 18.30 -3.12
C ILE A 34 -1.25 17.91 -1.82
N THR A 35 -0.58 16.76 -1.82
CA THR A 35 0.35 16.37 -0.75
C THR A 35 1.72 16.94 -1.05
N VAL A 36 2.28 17.73 -0.13
CA VAL A 36 3.59 18.38 -0.26
C VAL A 36 4.48 17.89 0.89
N ARG A 37 5.77 17.64 0.64
CA ARG A 37 6.71 17.31 1.74
C ARG A 37 7.01 18.56 2.53
N GLU A 38 7.22 18.41 3.82
CA GLU A 38 7.59 19.49 4.73
C GLU A 38 8.80 20.26 4.19
N GLY A 39 8.62 21.53 3.79
CA GLY A 39 9.66 22.38 3.22
C GLY A 39 9.79 22.37 1.70
N ASP A 40 8.90 21.70 0.96
CA ASP A 40 8.76 21.88 -0.49
C ASP A 40 7.81 23.06 -0.81
N PRO A 41 8.01 23.78 -1.92
CA PRO A 41 7.17 24.91 -2.30
C PRO A 41 5.74 24.45 -2.64
N ILE A 42 4.76 25.12 -2.06
CA ILE A 42 3.33 24.85 -2.25
C ILE A 42 2.85 25.58 -3.51
N PRO A 43 2.20 24.89 -4.47
CA PRO A 43 1.58 25.53 -5.63
C PRO A 43 0.47 26.50 -5.22
N PRO A 44 0.39 27.71 -5.81
CA PRO A 44 -0.57 28.74 -5.43
C PRO A 44 -2.02 28.39 -5.78
N ASP A 45 -2.24 27.34 -6.56
CA ASP A 45 -3.52 26.82 -7.06
C ASP A 45 -4.05 25.59 -6.28
N ALA A 46 -3.43 25.23 -5.15
CA ALA A 46 -3.87 24.12 -4.30
C ALA A 46 -4.95 24.56 -3.30
N CYS A 47 -6.09 23.86 -3.24
CA CYS A 47 -7.16 24.20 -2.27
C CYS A 47 -7.11 23.41 -0.97
N ALA A 48 -6.34 22.33 -0.94
CA ALA A 48 -6.04 21.60 0.28
C ALA A 48 -4.62 21.07 0.19
N VAL A 49 -3.82 21.34 1.22
CA VAL A 49 -2.42 20.90 1.28
C VAL A 49 -2.26 19.97 2.46
N ASN A 50 -1.86 18.73 2.19
CA ASN A 50 -1.48 17.78 3.24
C ASN A 50 0.05 17.75 3.33
N ILE A 51 0.61 18.20 4.45
CA ILE A 51 2.05 18.29 4.65
C ILE A 51 2.55 16.99 5.29
N VAL A 52 3.38 16.26 4.55
CA VAL A 52 4.01 15.02 5.04
C VAL A 52 5.37 15.37 5.67
N PRO A 53 5.66 14.95 6.92
CA PRO A 53 6.94 15.23 7.58
C PRO A 53 8.15 14.79 6.74
N ARG A 54 9.21 15.60 6.72
CA ARG A 54 10.38 15.33 5.86
C ARG A 54 11.22 14.14 6.32
N ASP A 55 11.11 13.74 7.59
CA ASP A 55 11.84 12.61 8.15
C ASP A 55 11.02 11.83 9.18
N LEU A 56 10.56 10.64 8.79
CA LEU A 56 10.62 9.48 9.68
C LEU A 56 11.95 8.81 9.30
N GLY A 57 12.98 8.92 10.14
CA GLY A 57 14.37 8.60 9.80
C GLY A 57 14.62 7.22 9.18
N VAL A 58 14.43 7.12 7.86
CA VAL A 58 14.77 5.96 7.01
C VAL A 58 15.54 6.42 5.78
N SER A 59 16.29 7.52 5.91
CA SER A 59 17.20 8.03 4.90
C SER A 59 18.46 7.14 4.85
N GLY A 60 18.38 6.07 4.05
CA GLY A 60 19.47 5.12 3.86
C GLY A 60 19.06 3.76 3.28
N ILE A 61 17.76 3.46 3.19
CA ILE A 61 17.28 2.22 2.56
C ILE A 61 17.01 2.49 1.08
N SER A 62 17.93 2.10 0.21
CA SER A 62 17.64 1.98 -1.22
C SER A 62 16.72 0.78 -1.42
N PHE A 63 15.46 1.01 -1.79
CA PHE A 63 14.61 -0.04 -2.36
C PHE A 63 15.08 -0.28 -3.80
N GLY A 64 16.14 -1.08 -3.96
CA GLY A 64 16.70 -1.46 -5.26
C GLY A 64 15.88 -2.58 -5.90
N GLU A 65 15.68 -2.46 -7.23
CA GLU A 65 14.88 -3.38 -8.06
C GLU A 65 13.44 -3.62 -7.57
N ALA A 66 12.59 -4.19 -8.42
CA ALA A 66 11.27 -4.62 -7.97
C ALA A 66 11.43 -5.59 -6.78
N PRO A 67 10.56 -5.56 -5.76
CA PRO A 67 10.70 -6.42 -4.58
C PRO A 67 10.83 -7.90 -4.95
N ALA A 68 11.78 -8.59 -4.31
CA ALA A 68 12.00 -10.01 -4.49
C ALA A 68 11.19 -10.81 -3.46
N TRP A 69 9.88 -10.86 -3.67
CA TRP A 69 8.93 -11.51 -2.76
C TRP A 69 9.18 -13.02 -2.63
N THR A 70 9.54 -13.44 -1.42
CA THR A 70 9.74 -14.84 -1.06
C THR A 70 8.67 -15.27 -0.06
N PRO A 71 7.99 -16.42 -0.24
CA PRO A 71 7.02 -16.92 0.74
C PRO A 71 7.70 -17.16 2.09
N LEU A 72 7.11 -16.64 3.18
CA LEU A 72 7.70 -16.79 4.50
C LEU A 72 7.52 -18.21 5.08
N ASP A 73 6.29 -18.71 5.04
CA ASP A 73 5.95 -20.10 5.35
C ASP A 73 4.68 -20.48 4.58
N PRO A 74 4.79 -21.00 3.34
CA PRO A 74 3.63 -21.19 2.48
C PRO A 74 2.63 -22.22 3.01
N LYS A 75 3.05 -23.09 3.95
CA LYS A 75 2.18 -24.10 4.55
C LYS A 75 1.40 -23.53 5.75
N ALA A 76 2.05 -22.77 6.61
CA ALA A 76 1.44 -22.23 7.83
C ALA A 76 0.84 -20.82 7.65
N MET A 77 1.34 -20.04 6.70
CA MET A 77 1.01 -18.63 6.49
C MET A 77 0.81 -18.34 4.99
N PRO A 78 -0.23 -18.92 4.35
CA PRO A 78 -0.51 -18.65 2.96
C PRO A 78 -0.76 -17.14 2.75
N GLY A 79 -0.13 -16.57 1.73
CA GLY A 79 -0.26 -15.14 1.41
C GLY A 79 0.73 -14.22 2.13
N VAL A 80 1.63 -14.74 2.99
CA VAL A 80 2.65 -13.94 3.69
C VAL A 80 4.01 -14.09 3.04
N PHE A 81 4.62 -12.96 2.70
CA PHE A 81 5.89 -12.87 1.99
C PHE A 81 6.83 -11.91 2.69
N TYR A 82 8.13 -12.08 2.46
CA TYR A 82 9.14 -11.09 2.81
C TYR A 82 9.91 -10.72 1.55
N ASP A 83 10.39 -9.48 1.49
CA ASP A 83 11.25 -9.02 0.41
C ASP A 83 12.71 -9.35 0.74
N SER A 84 13.25 -10.35 0.05
CA SER A 84 14.61 -10.83 0.29
C SER A 84 15.69 -9.79 -0.02
N THR A 85 15.44 -8.87 -0.97
CA THR A 85 16.40 -7.80 -1.31
C THR A 85 16.34 -6.63 -0.32
N SER A 86 15.29 -6.52 0.48
CA SER A 86 15.15 -5.50 1.53
C SER A 86 15.89 -5.84 2.84
N ILE A 87 16.43 -7.06 2.97
CA ILE A 87 17.12 -7.47 4.19
C ILE A 87 18.44 -6.69 4.33
N ALA A 88 18.54 -5.86 5.37
CA ALA A 88 19.70 -5.02 5.59
C ALA A 88 20.08 -4.94 7.08
N PRO A 89 21.38 -4.97 7.43
CA PRO A 89 21.80 -4.69 8.81
C PRO A 89 21.63 -3.20 9.13
N MET A 90 21.10 -2.92 10.32
CA MET A 90 20.99 -1.56 10.87
C MET A 90 22.02 -1.29 11.99
N SER A 91 22.37 -2.33 12.76
CA SER A 91 23.40 -2.28 13.78
C SER A 91 23.96 -3.68 14.03
N GLU A 92 25.24 -3.77 14.37
CA GLU A 92 25.91 -5.03 14.70
C GLU A 92 25.95 -5.30 16.22
N ARG A 93 25.87 -4.24 17.04
CA ARG A 93 25.93 -4.32 18.51
C ARG A 93 24.99 -3.26 19.13
N PRO A 94 23.74 -3.62 19.50
CA PRO A 94 23.11 -4.92 19.33
C PRO A 94 22.85 -5.27 17.86
N VAL A 95 22.67 -6.55 17.55
CA VAL A 95 22.32 -6.99 16.19
C VAL A 95 20.89 -6.57 15.88
N VAL A 96 20.73 -5.65 14.93
CA VAL A 96 19.45 -5.12 14.47
C VAL A 96 19.40 -5.21 12.94
N MET A 97 18.30 -5.74 12.41
CA MET A 97 18.08 -5.95 10.98
C MET A 97 16.81 -5.22 10.54
N ALA A 98 16.80 -4.71 9.32
CA ALA A 98 15.60 -4.26 8.61
C ALA A 98 15.16 -5.31 7.59
N VAL A 99 13.84 -5.41 7.38
CA VAL A 99 13.22 -6.25 6.35
C VAL A 99 11.80 -5.76 6.06
N THR A 100 11.33 -5.90 4.83
CA THR A 100 9.92 -5.66 4.48
C THR A 100 9.15 -6.97 4.43
N VAL A 101 8.00 -7.02 5.09
CA VAL A 101 7.02 -8.11 4.97
C VAL A 101 5.79 -7.61 4.23
N ALA A 102 5.13 -8.51 3.51
CA ALA A 102 3.88 -8.22 2.83
C ALA A 102 2.85 -9.34 2.94
N TRP A 103 1.58 -8.95 2.83
CA TRP A 103 0.42 -9.82 2.75
C TRP A 103 -0.27 -9.61 1.41
N PHE A 104 -0.44 -10.69 0.66
CA PHE A 104 -1.15 -10.68 -0.63
C PHE A 104 -2.48 -11.40 -0.46
N TYR A 105 -3.57 -10.67 -0.71
CA TYR A 105 -4.91 -11.20 -0.50
C TYR A 105 -5.43 -11.82 -1.78
N ALA A 106 -6.04 -13.00 -1.67
CA ALA A 106 -6.71 -13.64 -2.80
C ALA A 106 -7.93 -12.85 -3.30
N GLN A 107 -8.55 -12.08 -2.40
CA GLN A 107 -9.64 -11.16 -2.71
C GLN A 107 -9.30 -9.78 -2.12
N PRO A 108 -9.50 -8.69 -2.87
CA PRO A 108 -9.28 -7.34 -2.36
C PRO A 108 -10.08 -7.09 -1.08
N ARG A 109 -9.46 -6.41 -0.13
CA ARG A 109 -10.10 -5.90 1.09
C ARG A 109 -10.47 -4.43 0.88
N VAL A 110 -11.21 -3.85 1.80
CA VAL A 110 -11.61 -2.44 1.76
C VAL A 110 -11.01 -1.71 2.95
N SER A 111 -10.41 -0.54 2.72
CA SER A 111 -9.94 0.33 3.79
C SER A 111 -11.13 0.87 4.58
N GLU A 112 -11.09 0.73 5.90
CA GLU A 112 -12.08 1.33 6.81
C GLU A 112 -11.97 2.86 6.84
N THR A 113 -10.78 3.39 6.54
CA THR A 113 -10.49 4.83 6.57
C THR A 113 -11.11 5.57 5.40
N ASN A 114 -11.00 5.03 4.19
CA ASN A 114 -11.36 5.74 2.96
C ASN A 114 -12.27 4.97 2.00
N GLY A 115 -12.66 3.73 2.34
CA GLY A 115 -13.57 2.91 1.55
C GLY A 115 -12.99 2.37 0.24
N GLN A 116 -11.71 2.60 -0.04
CA GLN A 116 -11.06 2.13 -1.27
C GLN A 116 -10.59 0.67 -1.14
N PRO A 117 -10.68 -0.12 -2.22
CA PRO A 117 -10.19 -1.49 -2.21
C PRO A 117 -8.65 -1.56 -2.27
N TYR A 118 -8.07 -2.53 -1.58
CA TYR A 118 -6.63 -2.86 -1.64
C TYR A 118 -6.42 -4.38 -1.78
N GLY A 119 -5.48 -4.77 -2.65
CA GLY A 119 -5.13 -6.16 -2.93
C GLY A 119 -3.96 -6.68 -2.09
N SER A 120 -3.15 -5.78 -1.53
CA SER A 120 -1.99 -6.15 -0.73
C SER A 120 -1.60 -5.12 0.31
N VAL A 121 -0.84 -5.57 1.30
CA VAL A 121 -0.28 -4.74 2.37
C VAL A 121 1.21 -5.02 2.50
N SER A 122 2.03 -3.99 2.73
CA SER A 122 3.42 -4.15 3.14
C SER A 122 3.72 -3.39 4.43
N GLN A 123 4.72 -3.88 5.15
CA GLN A 123 5.20 -3.32 6.40
C GLN A 123 6.73 -3.40 6.44
N PRO A 124 7.44 -2.27 6.53
CA PRO A 124 8.85 -2.26 6.94
C PRO A 124 8.95 -2.61 8.43
N ILE A 125 9.79 -3.61 8.72
CA ILE A 125 10.03 -4.16 10.05
C ILE A 125 11.47 -3.89 10.45
N ILE A 126 11.67 -3.46 11.69
CA ILE A 126 12.97 -3.44 12.36
C ILE A 126 12.98 -4.57 13.39
N LEU A 127 13.85 -5.55 13.20
CA LEU A 127 14.05 -6.69 14.09
C LEU A 127 15.29 -6.47 14.96
N ASN A 128 15.10 -6.38 16.27
CA ASN A 128 16.21 -6.45 17.22
C ASN A 128 16.49 -7.93 17.55
N CYS A 129 17.40 -8.52 16.78
CA CYS A 129 17.79 -9.93 16.90
C CYS A 129 18.41 -10.25 18.27
N SER A 130 19.07 -9.26 18.90
CA SER A 130 19.64 -9.43 20.24
C SER A 130 18.58 -9.41 21.35
N ALA A 131 17.55 -8.58 21.22
CA ALA A 131 16.50 -8.41 22.23
C ALA A 131 15.24 -9.26 21.99
N ASN A 132 15.14 -9.95 20.85
CA ASN A 132 13.94 -10.68 20.42
C ASN A 132 12.68 -9.79 20.34
N THR A 133 12.87 -8.56 19.87
CA THR A 133 11.78 -7.60 19.67
C THR A 133 11.71 -7.12 18.23
N TYR A 134 10.56 -6.58 17.85
CA TYR A 134 10.35 -5.96 16.54
C TYR A 134 9.59 -4.65 16.65
N THR A 135 9.79 -3.79 15.65
CA THR A 135 9.11 -2.52 15.49
C THR A 135 8.57 -2.42 14.07
N VAL A 136 7.34 -1.93 13.93
CA VAL A 136 6.71 -1.62 12.64
C VAL A 136 6.53 -0.11 12.57
N THR A 137 7.08 0.53 11.54
CA THR A 137 7.02 2.00 11.42
C THR A 137 5.78 2.47 10.68
N GLN A 138 5.30 1.70 9.71
CA GLN A 138 4.14 2.02 8.89
C GLN A 138 3.51 0.76 8.31
N THR A 139 2.22 0.85 7.97
CA THR A 139 1.51 -0.14 7.17
C THR A 139 1.03 0.52 5.89
N GLN A 140 1.45 -0.03 4.76
CA GLN A 140 1.17 0.50 3.43
C GLN A 140 0.20 -0.42 2.71
N HIS A 141 -0.91 0.12 2.23
CA HIS A 141 -1.94 -0.63 1.51
C HIS A 141 -1.90 -0.27 0.04
N TYR A 142 -1.90 -1.28 -0.83
CA TYR A 142 -1.75 -1.10 -2.26
C TYR A 142 -2.98 -1.61 -3.01
N ALA A 143 -3.41 -0.86 -4.01
CA ALA A 143 -4.56 -1.21 -4.84
C ALA A 143 -4.32 -2.53 -5.60
N GLY A 144 -3.07 -2.75 -6.05
CA GLY A 144 -2.67 -3.95 -6.79
C GLY A 144 -2.26 -5.11 -5.89
N ASN A 145 -1.98 -6.23 -6.54
CA ASN A 145 -1.38 -7.40 -5.90
C ASN A 145 0.13 -7.17 -5.71
N ASN A 146 0.76 -7.98 -4.85
CA ASN A 146 2.21 -7.99 -4.69
C ASN A 146 2.85 -6.64 -4.29
N ALA A 147 2.12 -5.83 -3.52
CA ALA A 147 2.49 -4.45 -3.15
C ALA A 147 2.77 -3.54 -4.35
N THR A 148 1.95 -3.67 -5.40
CA THR A 148 2.04 -2.83 -6.62
C THR A 148 0.81 -1.95 -6.80
N GLY A 149 0.89 -0.98 -7.72
CA GLY A 149 -0.19 -0.05 -8.01
C GLY A 149 -0.22 1.15 -7.06
N ALA A 150 -1.33 1.89 -7.07
CA ALA A 150 -1.48 3.09 -6.25
C ALA A 150 -1.49 2.74 -4.75
N LEU A 151 -0.84 3.59 -3.95
CA LEU A 151 -0.91 3.53 -2.50
C LEU A 151 -2.29 4.03 -2.07
N VAL A 152 -3.09 3.13 -1.51
CA VAL A 152 -4.47 3.38 -1.08
C VAL A 152 -4.48 4.12 0.25
N GLU A 153 -3.65 3.67 1.19
CA GLU A 153 -3.47 4.31 2.48
C GLU A 153 -2.10 3.94 3.04
N SER A 154 -1.52 4.87 3.79
CA SER A 154 -0.31 4.64 4.58
C SER A 154 -0.63 5.06 6.00
N ILE A 155 -0.73 4.07 6.87
CA ILE A 155 -1.10 4.29 8.26
C ILE A 155 0.18 4.20 9.09
N PRO A 156 0.63 5.30 9.72
CA PRO A 156 1.64 5.22 10.77
C PRO A 156 1.10 4.26 11.82
N VAL A 157 1.82 3.16 12.09
CA VAL A 157 1.32 2.19 13.07
C VAL A 157 1.52 2.80 14.44
N ALA A 158 0.44 3.21 15.10
CA ALA A 158 0.48 3.88 16.40
C ALA A 158 0.96 2.99 17.57
N GLY A 159 1.58 1.82 17.36
CA GLY A 159 1.71 0.90 18.49
C GLY A 159 2.52 -0.38 18.39
N ILE A 160 3.31 -0.62 17.34
CA ILE A 160 4.22 -1.78 17.36
C ILE A 160 5.65 -1.28 17.48
N HIS A 161 6.06 -1.04 18.72
CA HIS A 161 7.41 -0.64 19.08
C HIS A 161 7.98 -1.62 20.11
N ASN A 162 9.14 -2.20 19.81
CA ASN A 162 9.80 -3.18 20.66
C ASN A 162 8.86 -4.31 21.14
N ALA A 163 7.92 -4.71 20.30
CA ALA A 163 6.97 -5.77 20.62
C ALA A 163 7.72 -7.13 20.67
N PRO A 164 7.34 -8.05 21.57
CA PRO A 164 8.02 -9.32 21.70
C PRO A 164 7.73 -10.24 20.50
N VAL A 165 8.79 -10.71 19.83
CA VAL A 165 8.68 -11.61 18.66
C VAL A 165 7.95 -12.91 19.01
N ALA A 166 8.08 -13.41 20.24
CA ALA A 166 7.47 -14.67 20.67
C ALA A 166 5.95 -14.72 20.49
N ARG A 167 5.27 -13.56 20.51
CA ARG A 167 3.80 -13.46 20.45
C ARG A 167 3.27 -13.35 19.02
N ASP A 168 4.11 -13.02 18.05
CA ASP A 168 3.71 -12.85 16.66
C ASP A 168 4.30 -14.00 15.83
N PRO A 169 3.47 -14.90 15.28
CA PRO A 169 3.95 -16.05 14.54
C PRO A 169 4.69 -15.66 13.25
N VAL A 170 4.26 -14.59 12.57
CA VAL A 170 4.93 -14.06 11.38
C VAL A 170 6.33 -13.60 11.75
N GLN A 171 6.44 -12.79 12.80
CA GLN A 171 7.73 -12.22 13.21
C GLN A 171 8.68 -13.29 13.73
N ARG A 172 8.17 -14.32 14.40
CA ARG A 172 8.98 -15.45 14.85
C ARG A 172 9.62 -16.17 13.67
N LYS A 173 8.84 -16.47 12.63
CA LYS A 173 9.36 -17.11 11.42
C LYS A 173 10.30 -16.20 10.65
N LEU A 174 9.97 -14.92 10.55
CA LEU A 174 10.81 -13.91 9.90
C LEU A 174 12.18 -13.80 10.57
N ARG A 175 12.22 -13.84 11.90
CA ARG A 175 13.46 -13.84 12.68
C ARG A 175 14.39 -14.99 12.28
N ASP A 176 13.86 -16.19 12.08
CA ASP A 176 14.66 -17.37 11.73
C ASP A 176 15.33 -17.24 10.35
N VAL A 177 14.77 -16.41 9.47
CA VAL A 177 15.30 -16.12 8.13
C VAL A 177 16.27 -14.93 8.15
N VAL A 178 15.93 -13.88 8.89
CA VAL A 178 16.61 -12.57 8.81
C VAL A 178 17.74 -12.44 9.82
N CYS A 179 17.58 -12.98 11.03
CA CYS A 179 18.58 -12.83 12.07
C CYS A 179 19.72 -13.84 11.90
N PRO A 180 20.99 -13.41 12.02
CA PRO A 180 22.10 -14.34 11.98
C PRO A 180 22.02 -15.33 13.14
N THR A 181 22.29 -16.60 12.88
CA THR A 181 22.39 -17.61 13.92
C THR A 181 23.52 -17.24 14.88
N SER A 182 23.28 -17.33 16.19
CA SER A 182 24.28 -17.09 17.23
C SER A 182 25.55 -17.89 16.93
N GLY A 183 26.63 -17.20 16.56
CA GLY A 183 27.93 -17.79 16.18
C GLY A 183 28.39 -17.54 14.74
N LYS A 184 27.52 -17.06 13.84
CA LYS A 184 27.91 -16.59 12.50
C LYS A 184 27.92 -15.05 12.45
N SER A 185 28.87 -14.45 13.15
CA SER A 185 29.31 -13.11 12.76
C SER A 185 29.89 -13.24 11.35
N ALA A 186 29.37 -12.45 10.40
CA ALA A 186 29.95 -12.33 9.07
C ALA A 186 31.38 -11.81 9.24
N ARG A 187 32.34 -12.74 9.20
CA ARG A 187 33.76 -12.44 9.24
C ARG A 187 34.09 -11.70 7.94
N LYS A 188 34.32 -10.39 8.05
CA LYS A 188 34.95 -9.60 7.00
C LYS A 188 36.46 -9.70 7.13
#